data_AF-A0A0D2T0S2-F1
#
_entry.id   AF-A0A0D2T0S2-F1
#
_cell.length_a   1.000
_cell.length_b   1.000
_cell.length_c   1.000
_cell.angle_alpha   90.00
_cell.angle_beta   90.00
_cell.angle_gamma   90.00
#
_symmetry.space_group_name_H-M   'P 1'
#
loop_
_entity.id
_entity.type
_entity.pdbx_description
1 polymer ?
#
loop_
_entity_poly.entity_id
_entity_poly.type
_entity_poly.pdbx_seq_one_letter_code
_entity_poly.pdbx_strand_id
1 'polypeptide(L)'
;MQMESQMEAVKVEGFGPDSEVEDLGRCVDEISTTVSRLEQRVNDVEQFYLTTDNMELTITKSASAFKEKVKEKQLTGLEKQQQEASQREAAALKRMQELMRQFATILRQITQHKWAHPFMHPVDVEGLGLHDYYEIVQKPMDFGTIKSKMEAKDGTGYKNVREIYSDVRLVFKNAMKYNDERHDVHIMAKTLLEKFEEKWLQLLPKVAEEEKRQVEEEAKAELDVKLAQEAVHANMAKELSNELCDVDLQLEKLRQIVIQKCRYEKCRLKRKRNLGQLSPDCRRKILVRL
;
A
#
# COMPACT_ATOMS: atom_id res chain seq x y z
N MET A 1 37.16 -16.72 -68.16
CA MET A 1 38.45 -16.02 -68.38
C MET A 1 38.29 -14.63 -67.80
N GLN A 2 38.75 -14.44 -66.57
CA GLN A 2 40.05 -13.86 -66.22
C GLN A 2 39.96 -12.33 -66.14
N MET A 3 39.87 -11.81 -64.92
CA MET A 3 40.41 -10.53 -64.46
C MET A 3 40.55 -10.68 -62.94
N GLU A 4 41.72 -11.07 -62.46
CA GLU A 4 42.83 -10.20 -62.04
C GLU A 4 42.71 -9.79 -60.56
N SER A 5 43.73 -10.25 -59.85
CA SER A 5 44.08 -10.01 -58.46
C SER A 5 44.51 -8.56 -58.26
N GLN A 6 43.95 -7.88 -57.25
CA GLN A 6 44.65 -6.82 -56.53
C GLN A 6 44.47 -7.01 -55.02
N MET A 7 45.59 -7.28 -54.35
CA MET A 7 45.76 -7.15 -52.92
C MET A 7 45.67 -5.66 -52.58
N GLU A 8 44.68 -5.27 -51.78
CA GLU A 8 44.70 -3.99 -51.10
C GLU A 8 45.12 -4.19 -49.65
N ALA A 9 46.16 -3.46 -49.26
CA ALA A 9 46.87 -3.58 -48.00
C ALA A 9 45.94 -3.27 -46.81
N VAL A 10 45.80 -4.23 -45.89
CA VAL A 10 45.25 -3.98 -44.57
C VAL A 10 46.21 -3.07 -43.82
N LYS A 11 45.87 -1.78 -43.82
CA LYS A 11 46.51 -0.73 -43.02
C LYS A 11 46.24 -1.08 -41.55
N VAL A 12 47.24 -1.67 -40.89
CA VAL A 12 47.27 -1.83 -39.44
C VAL A 12 47.50 -0.44 -38.85
N GLU A 13 46.43 0.31 -38.66
CA GLU A 13 46.48 1.53 -37.85
C GLU A 13 46.76 1.13 -36.40
N GLY A 14 47.93 1.53 -35.92
CA GLY A 14 48.36 1.30 -34.56
C GLY A 14 47.45 2.06 -33.60
N PHE A 15 46.61 1.31 -32.88
CA PHE A 15 45.99 1.79 -31.66
C PHE A 15 47.09 2.03 -30.61
N GLY A 16 47.24 3.29 -30.19
CA GLY A 16 48.20 3.69 -29.16
C GLY A 16 47.79 3.19 -27.76
N PRO A 17 48.76 3.06 -26.83
CA PRO A 17 48.53 2.48 -25.49
C PRO A 17 47.58 3.28 -24.59
N ASP A 18 47.34 4.57 -24.88
CA ASP A 18 46.45 5.42 -24.06
C ASP A 18 44.96 5.12 -24.27
N SER A 19 44.54 4.76 -25.49
CA SER A 19 43.13 4.44 -25.80
C SER A 19 42.61 3.18 -25.11
N GLU A 20 43.50 2.23 -24.76
CA GLU A 20 43.11 0.93 -24.20
C GLU A 20 43.09 0.91 -22.67
N VAL A 21 43.85 1.80 -22.01
CA VAL A 21 43.81 1.99 -20.54
C VAL A 21 42.55 2.77 -20.16
N GLU A 22 42.12 3.70 -21.01
CA GLU A 22 40.84 4.39 -20.88
C GLU A 22 39.63 3.43 -20.99
N ASP A 23 39.72 2.36 -21.80
CA ASP A 23 38.66 1.34 -21.91
C ASP A 23 38.53 0.47 -20.64
N LEU A 24 39.65 0.13 -20.00
CA LEU A 24 39.65 -0.56 -18.70
C LEU A 24 39.11 0.35 -17.58
N GLY A 25 39.49 1.63 -17.59
CA GLY A 25 38.98 2.65 -16.67
C GLY A 25 37.46 2.79 -16.75
N ARG A 26 36.93 2.97 -17.96
CA ARG A 26 35.48 3.03 -18.21
C ARG A 26 34.74 1.79 -17.68
N CYS A 27 35.29 0.60 -17.90
CA CYS A 27 34.68 -0.64 -17.42
C CYS A 27 34.64 -0.74 -15.89
N VAL A 28 35.70 -0.30 -15.22
CA VAL A 28 35.75 -0.23 -13.75
C VAL A 28 34.75 0.80 -13.20
N ASP A 29 34.64 1.96 -13.85
CA ASP A 29 33.71 3.02 -13.44
C ASP A 29 32.23 2.58 -13.60
N GLU A 30 31.91 1.86 -14.68
CA GLU A 30 30.59 1.26 -14.89
C GLU A 30 30.23 0.23 -13.81
N ILE A 31 31.18 -0.64 -13.45
CA ILE A 31 31.01 -1.62 -12.36
C ILE A 31 30.82 -0.89 -11.02
N SER A 32 31.66 0.10 -10.71
CA SER A 32 31.57 0.86 -9.46
C SER A 32 30.23 1.58 -9.31
N THR A 33 29.74 2.19 -10.39
CA THR A 33 28.42 2.86 -10.41
C THR A 33 27.29 1.86 -10.18
N THR A 34 27.40 0.67 -10.79
CA THR A 34 26.41 -0.40 -10.60
C THR A 34 26.41 -0.91 -9.16
N VAL A 35 27.59 -1.10 -8.55
CA VAL A 35 27.73 -1.54 -7.15
C VAL A 35 27.10 -0.53 -6.19
N SER A 36 27.39 0.76 -6.34
CA SER A 36 26.78 1.80 -5.48
C SER A 36 25.26 1.86 -5.59
N ARG A 37 24.71 1.63 -6.79
CA ARG A 37 23.25 1.53 -6.98
C ARG A 37 22.67 0.28 -6.29
N LEU A 38 23.38 -0.85 -6.35
CA LEU A 38 22.96 -2.08 -5.69
C LEU A 38 23.00 -1.95 -4.17
N GLU A 39 24.03 -1.33 -3.61
CA GLU A 39 24.15 -1.06 -2.17
C GLU A 39 22.94 -0.28 -1.65
N GLN A 40 22.51 0.79 -2.36
CA GLN A 40 21.34 1.56 -1.94
C GLN A 40 20.06 0.71 -1.92
N ARG A 41 19.82 -0.09 -2.96
CA ARG A 41 18.62 -0.93 -3.03
C ARG A 41 18.65 -2.08 -2.02
N VAL A 42 19.83 -2.60 -1.67
CA VAL A 42 19.98 -3.58 -0.58
C VAL A 42 19.58 -2.94 0.74
N ASN A 43 20.02 -1.71 1.01
CA ASN A 43 19.61 -0.98 2.21
C ASN A 43 18.08 -0.78 2.26
N ASP A 44 17.43 -0.47 1.13
CA ASP A 44 15.97 -0.30 1.09
C ASP A 44 15.21 -1.60 1.45
N VAL A 45 15.71 -2.76 0.99
CA VAL A 45 15.17 -4.07 1.34
C VAL A 45 15.44 -4.40 2.81
N GLU A 46 16.66 -4.14 3.29
CA GLU A 46 17.04 -4.40 4.69
C GLU A 46 16.20 -3.56 5.67
N GLN A 47 15.99 -2.28 5.39
CA GLN A 47 15.15 -1.41 6.21
C GLN A 47 13.71 -1.92 6.29
N PHE A 48 13.15 -2.40 5.18
CA PHE A 48 11.79 -2.99 5.18
C PHE A 48 11.69 -4.17 6.17
N TYR A 49 12.61 -5.13 6.12
CA TYR A 49 12.57 -6.29 7.02
C TYR A 49 12.89 -5.93 8.48
N LEU A 50 13.81 -5.00 8.75
CA LEU A 50 14.07 -4.50 10.10
C LEU A 50 12.85 -3.81 10.73
N THR A 51 12.07 -3.07 9.93
CA THR A 51 10.81 -2.46 10.39
C THR A 51 9.70 -3.49 10.61
N THR A 52 9.69 -4.57 9.82
CA THR A 52 8.66 -5.61 9.86
C THR A 52 8.91 -6.62 10.98
N ASP A 53 10.15 -7.03 11.24
CA ASP A 53 10.53 -7.98 12.30
C ASP A 53 10.20 -7.47 13.72
N ASN A 54 10.15 -6.15 13.93
CA ASN A 54 9.69 -5.57 15.19
C ASN A 54 8.17 -5.71 15.41
N MET A 55 7.41 -6.14 14.39
CA MET A 55 5.96 -6.28 14.40
C MET A 55 5.49 -7.74 14.26
N GLU A 56 6.37 -8.68 13.88
CA GLU A 56 6.00 -10.03 13.38
C GLU A 56 6.30 -11.21 14.32
N LEU A 57 6.33 -11.00 15.65
CA LEU A 57 6.44 -12.11 16.60
C LEU A 57 5.11 -12.86 16.84
N THR A 58 4.30 -13.12 15.82
CA THR A 58 3.16 -14.06 15.92
C THR A 58 2.69 -14.55 14.55
N ILE A 59 2.69 -15.87 14.40
CA ILE A 59 1.98 -16.71 13.40
C ILE A 59 2.87 -17.27 12.27
N THR A 60 3.28 -18.51 12.50
CA THR A 60 4.02 -19.39 11.59
C THR A 60 3.14 -20.17 10.62
N LYS A 61 3.70 -20.37 9.41
CA LYS A 61 3.62 -21.54 8.50
C LYS A 61 2.32 -21.79 7.73
N SER A 62 2.34 -21.67 6.40
CA SER A 62 2.69 -22.77 5.46
C SER A 62 2.36 -22.49 3.96
N ALA A 63 3.23 -23.06 3.10
CA ALA A 63 3.05 -23.49 1.70
C ALA A 63 2.77 -22.43 0.60
N SER A 64 3.73 -22.05 -0.26
CA SER A 64 4.38 -22.75 -1.40
C SER A 64 3.50 -22.90 -2.66
N ALA A 65 3.86 -22.18 -3.74
CA ALA A 65 4.26 -22.74 -5.06
C ALA A 65 4.19 -21.70 -6.21
N PHE A 66 5.38 -21.38 -6.75
CA PHE A 66 5.77 -21.22 -8.16
C PHE A 66 4.98 -20.32 -9.16
N LYS A 67 5.74 -19.31 -9.68
CA LYS A 67 6.00 -18.93 -11.11
C LYS A 67 4.79 -18.69 -12.04
N GLU A 68 4.72 -17.74 -12.96
CA GLU A 68 5.65 -16.79 -13.60
C GLU A 68 4.79 -16.02 -14.64
N LYS A 69 4.89 -14.69 -14.67
CA LYS A 69 4.57 -13.75 -15.79
C LYS A 69 4.48 -12.32 -15.23
N VAL A 70 5.64 -11.78 -14.87
CA VAL A 70 5.80 -10.43 -14.33
C VAL A 70 6.31 -9.56 -15.47
N LYS A 71 5.40 -8.75 -16.05
CA LYS A 71 5.68 -7.42 -16.65
C LYS A 71 4.46 -6.84 -17.39
N GLU A 72 3.47 -7.66 -17.75
CA GLU A 72 2.17 -7.17 -18.30
C GLU A 72 1.01 -7.20 -17.27
N LYS A 73 1.21 -7.87 -16.11
CA LYS A 73 0.20 -8.10 -15.07
C LYS A 73 0.15 -7.06 -13.94
N GLN A 74 1.10 -6.13 -13.87
CA GLN A 74 1.14 -5.17 -12.75
C GLN A 74 0.09 -4.06 -12.87
N LEU A 75 -0.17 -3.55 -14.09
CA LEU A 75 -1.23 -2.54 -14.30
C LEU A 75 -2.64 -3.13 -14.09
N THR A 76 -2.86 -4.37 -14.54
CA THR A 76 -4.15 -5.08 -14.42
C THR A 76 -4.43 -5.61 -13.01
N GLY A 77 -3.39 -5.86 -12.20
CA GLY A 77 -3.52 -6.31 -10.81
C GLY A 77 -4.00 -5.21 -9.85
N LEU A 78 -3.46 -4.00 -10.00
CA LEU A 78 -3.86 -2.82 -9.22
C LEU A 78 -5.30 -2.39 -9.52
N GLU A 79 -5.67 -2.34 -10.81
CA GLU A 79 -7.05 -2.06 -11.24
C GLU A 79 -8.04 -3.10 -10.70
N LYS A 80 -7.65 -4.39 -10.71
CA LYS A 80 -8.48 -5.46 -10.16
C LYS A 80 -8.65 -5.35 -8.64
N GLN A 81 -7.58 -5.08 -7.90
CA GLN A 81 -7.63 -4.87 -6.45
C GLN A 81 -8.47 -3.65 -6.07
N GLN A 82 -8.36 -2.55 -6.82
CA GLN A 82 -9.17 -1.35 -6.60
C GLN A 82 -10.65 -1.61 -6.89
N GLN A 83 -10.96 -2.37 -7.95
CA GLN A 83 -12.32 -2.78 -8.28
C GLN A 83 -12.93 -3.68 -7.19
N GLU A 84 -12.16 -4.64 -6.67
CA GLU A 84 -12.60 -5.51 -5.57
C GLU A 84 -12.79 -4.75 -4.25
N ALA A 85 -11.96 -3.75 -3.96
CA ALA A 85 -12.14 -2.85 -2.81
C ALA A 85 -13.43 -2.02 -2.95
N SER A 86 -13.65 -1.43 -4.12
CA SER A 86 -14.86 -0.64 -4.40
C SER A 86 -16.14 -1.49 -4.29
N GLN A 87 -16.11 -2.74 -4.78
CA GLN A 87 -17.23 -3.66 -4.65
C GLN A 87 -17.54 -4.03 -3.20
N ARG A 88 -16.50 -4.25 -2.37
CA ARG A 88 -16.65 -4.53 -0.94
C ARG A 88 -17.28 -3.35 -0.21
N GLU A 89 -16.79 -2.14 -0.45
CA GLU A 89 -17.32 -0.91 0.13
C GLU A 89 -18.79 -0.68 -0.26
N ALA A 90 -19.11 -0.84 -1.55
CA ALA A 90 -20.48 -0.72 -2.04
C ALA A 90 -21.42 -1.77 -1.41
N ALA A 91 -20.92 -2.98 -1.16
CA ALA A 91 -21.69 -4.02 -0.47
C ALA A 91 -21.91 -3.68 1.01
N ALA A 92 -20.91 -3.11 1.70
CA ALA A 92 -21.02 -2.67 3.10
C ALA A 92 -22.03 -1.54 3.24
N LEU A 93 -21.98 -0.57 2.32
CA LEU A 93 -22.94 0.52 2.28
C LEU A 93 -24.39 0.00 2.10
N LYS A 94 -24.60 -0.96 1.19
CA LYS A 94 -25.93 -1.57 0.97
C LYS A 94 -26.47 -2.28 2.22
N ARG A 95 -25.62 -3.02 2.94
CA ARG A 95 -26.02 -3.70 4.17
C ARG A 95 -26.33 -2.71 5.29
N MET A 96 -25.52 -1.67 5.44
CA MET A 96 -25.80 -0.59 6.40
C MET A 96 -27.11 0.13 6.05
N GLN A 97 -27.37 0.43 4.78
CA GLN A 97 -28.63 1.00 4.32
C GLN A 97 -29.83 0.11 4.65
N GLU A 98 -29.68 -1.21 4.56
CA GLU A 98 -30.73 -2.14 4.96
C GLU A 98 -31.02 -2.10 6.47
N LEU A 99 -29.98 -2.04 7.30
CA LEU A 99 -30.14 -1.85 8.74
C LEU A 99 -30.82 -0.51 9.07
N MET A 100 -30.44 0.56 8.37
CA MET A 100 -31.04 1.89 8.50
C MET A 100 -32.53 1.87 8.14
N ARG A 101 -32.92 1.12 7.10
CA ARG A 101 -34.32 0.93 6.70
C ARG A 101 -35.13 0.15 7.75
N GLN A 102 -34.54 -0.89 8.33
CA GLN A 102 -35.16 -1.64 9.44
C GLN A 102 -35.32 -0.75 10.68
N PHE A 103 -34.29 0.04 11.01
CA PHE A 103 -34.35 1.01 12.10
C PHE A 103 -35.44 2.08 11.86
N ALA A 104 -35.56 2.60 10.63
CA ALA A 104 -36.62 3.55 10.28
C ALA A 104 -38.03 2.97 10.53
N THR A 105 -38.20 1.66 10.38
CA THR A 105 -39.46 0.97 10.73
C THR A 105 -39.70 0.92 12.23
N ILE A 106 -38.66 0.68 13.03
CA ILE A 106 -38.75 0.76 14.49
C ILE A 106 -39.14 2.19 14.90
N LEU A 107 -38.43 3.20 14.39
CA LEU A 107 -38.70 4.60 14.69
C LEU A 107 -40.15 4.96 14.33
N ARG A 108 -40.63 4.56 13.15
CA ARG A 108 -42.03 4.79 12.73
C ARG A 108 -43.04 4.22 13.72
N GLN A 109 -42.81 3.01 14.25
CA GLN A 109 -43.69 2.40 15.25
C GLN A 109 -43.71 3.18 16.56
N ILE A 110 -42.57 3.74 16.97
CA ILE A 110 -42.48 4.59 18.16
C ILE A 110 -43.17 5.94 17.92
N THR A 111 -42.95 6.59 16.78
CA THR A 111 -43.56 7.89 16.45
C THR A 111 -45.07 7.82 16.22
N GLN A 112 -45.61 6.64 15.89
CA GLN A 112 -47.07 6.42 15.76
C GLN A 112 -47.76 6.13 17.08
N HIS A 113 -47.01 5.95 18.17
CA HIS A 113 -47.62 5.73 19.48
C HIS A 113 -48.37 6.98 19.95
N LYS A 114 -49.52 6.80 20.61
CA LYS A 114 -50.35 7.90 21.13
C LYS A 114 -49.63 8.86 22.09
N TRP A 115 -48.49 8.44 22.65
CA TRP A 115 -47.67 9.24 23.57
C TRP A 115 -46.45 9.88 22.89
N ALA A 116 -46.29 9.75 21.57
CA ALA A 116 -45.14 10.31 20.87
C ALA A 116 -45.21 11.82 20.68
N HIS A 117 -46.41 12.42 20.77
CA HIS A 117 -46.66 13.81 20.40
C HIS A 117 -45.68 14.84 20.99
N PRO A 118 -45.33 14.83 22.30
CA PRO A 118 -44.39 15.79 22.88
C PRO A 118 -42.97 15.73 22.32
N PHE A 119 -42.63 14.65 21.62
CA PHE A 119 -41.28 14.36 21.12
C PHE A 119 -41.16 14.53 19.60
N MET A 120 -42.24 14.96 18.92
CA MET A 120 -42.28 15.06 17.46
C MET A 120 -41.54 16.28 16.91
N HIS A 121 -41.41 17.34 17.72
CA HIS A 121 -40.81 18.61 17.35
C HIS A 121 -39.89 19.10 18.47
N PRO A 122 -38.95 20.01 18.16
CA PRO A 122 -38.16 20.69 19.18
C PRO A 122 -39.06 21.30 20.26
N VAL A 123 -38.60 21.30 21.51
CA VAL A 123 -39.34 21.88 22.63
C VAL A 123 -39.48 23.39 22.42
N ASP A 124 -40.72 23.87 22.40
CA ASP A 124 -41.04 25.31 22.33
C ASP A 124 -40.83 25.97 23.69
N VAL A 125 -39.56 26.25 24.02
CA VAL A 125 -39.18 26.80 25.31
C VAL A 125 -39.76 28.20 25.56
N GLU A 126 -39.94 29.01 24.52
CA GLU A 126 -40.52 30.35 24.63
C GLU A 126 -42.03 30.27 24.88
N GLY A 127 -42.74 29.49 24.06
CA GLY A 127 -44.19 29.31 24.20
C GLY A 127 -44.59 28.62 25.51
N LEU A 128 -43.72 27.79 26.08
CA LEU A 128 -43.93 27.12 27.37
C LEU A 128 -43.33 27.87 28.57
N GLY A 129 -42.60 28.98 28.36
CA GLY A 129 -41.99 29.78 29.44
C GLY A 129 -40.87 29.05 30.19
N LEU A 130 -40.12 28.18 29.52
CA LEU A 130 -39.08 27.32 30.10
C LEU A 130 -37.71 28.00 30.03
N HIS A 131 -37.46 28.93 30.95
CA HIS A 131 -36.24 29.77 30.95
C HIS A 131 -34.94 29.01 31.25
N ASP A 132 -35.02 27.87 31.94
CA ASP A 132 -33.90 27.04 32.38
C ASP A 132 -33.64 25.82 31.48
N TYR A 133 -34.45 25.62 30.43
CA TYR A 133 -34.39 24.40 29.62
C TYR A 133 -33.01 24.14 29.02
N TYR A 134 -32.37 25.15 28.42
CA TYR A 134 -31.05 24.98 27.81
C TYR A 134 -29.89 24.95 28.83
N GLU A 135 -30.14 25.34 30.09
CA GLU A 135 -29.18 25.16 31.17
C GLU A 135 -29.13 23.68 31.61
N ILE A 136 -30.29 23.02 31.61
CA ILE A 136 -30.44 21.62 32.01
C ILE A 136 -30.18 20.66 30.84
N VAL A 137 -30.74 20.95 29.67
CA VAL A 137 -30.68 20.14 28.45
C VAL A 137 -29.65 20.72 27.47
N GLN A 138 -28.44 20.14 27.50
CA GLN A 138 -27.30 20.63 26.71
C GLN A 138 -27.42 20.36 25.20
N LYS A 139 -28.01 19.23 24.82
CA LYS A 139 -28.18 18.84 23.41
C LYS A 139 -29.66 18.48 23.17
N PRO A 140 -30.52 19.45 22.83
CA PRO A 140 -31.90 19.20 22.46
C PRO A 140 -31.99 18.19 21.30
N MET A 141 -33.03 17.35 21.31
CA MET A 141 -33.29 16.37 20.26
C MET A 141 -34.76 16.00 20.23
N ASP A 142 -35.28 15.71 19.04
CA ASP A 142 -36.67 15.31 18.78
C ASP A 142 -36.75 14.41 17.53
N PHE A 143 -37.90 13.76 17.33
CA PHE A 143 -38.09 12.84 16.20
C PHE A 143 -38.12 13.52 14.84
N GLY A 144 -38.56 14.79 14.75
CA GLY A 144 -38.48 15.58 13.54
C GLY A 144 -37.05 15.80 13.11
N THR A 145 -36.19 16.27 14.02
CA THR A 145 -34.75 16.45 13.79
C THR A 145 -34.07 15.13 13.39
N ILE A 146 -34.37 14.03 14.08
CA ILE A 146 -33.82 12.72 13.74
C ILE A 146 -34.24 12.30 12.33
N LYS A 147 -35.52 12.46 11.99
CA LYS A 147 -36.04 12.11 10.66
C LYS A 147 -35.38 12.93 9.56
N SER A 148 -35.27 14.25 9.73
CA SER A 148 -34.58 15.12 8.77
C SER A 148 -33.12 14.71 8.57
N LYS A 149 -32.41 14.35 9.64
CA LYS A 149 -31.02 13.88 9.55
C LYS A 149 -30.90 12.49 8.92
N MET A 150 -31.89 11.62 9.07
CA MET A 150 -31.94 10.33 8.34
C MET A 150 -32.18 10.52 6.83
N GLU A 151 -32.89 11.57 6.43
CA GLU A 151 -33.27 11.86 5.05
C GLU A 151 -32.26 12.79 4.32
N ALA A 152 -31.24 13.27 5.03
CA ALA A 152 -30.21 14.17 4.49
C ALA A 152 -29.44 13.54 3.32
N LYS A 153 -29.32 14.29 2.22
CA LYS A 153 -28.67 13.84 0.96
C LYS A 153 -27.31 14.49 0.71
N ASP A 154 -26.93 15.46 1.53
CA ASP A 154 -25.70 16.25 1.42
C ASP A 154 -24.50 15.63 2.16
N GLY A 155 -24.66 14.42 2.70
CA GLY A 155 -23.62 13.73 3.47
C GLY A 155 -23.56 14.12 4.96
N THR A 156 -24.45 15.01 5.43
CA THR A 156 -24.55 15.36 6.87
C THR A 156 -25.41 14.37 7.68
N GLY A 157 -25.99 13.38 6.99
CA GLY A 157 -26.82 12.36 7.60
C GLY A 157 -26.06 11.37 8.48
N TYR A 158 -26.80 10.48 9.10
CA TYR A 158 -26.24 9.42 9.95
C TYR A 158 -25.43 8.40 9.15
N LYS A 159 -24.28 8.01 9.69
CA LYS A 159 -23.37 7.03 9.07
C LYS A 159 -23.76 5.59 9.37
N ASN A 160 -24.35 5.36 10.53
CA ASN A 160 -24.76 4.03 10.98
C ASN A 160 -25.97 4.11 11.93
N VAL A 161 -26.59 2.96 12.16
CA VAL A 161 -27.77 2.85 13.03
C VAL A 161 -27.51 3.17 14.51
N ARG A 162 -26.27 3.04 14.99
CA ARG A 162 -25.94 3.37 16.39
C ARG A 162 -26.00 4.88 16.65
N GLU A 163 -25.69 5.69 15.66
CA GLU A 163 -25.85 7.13 15.78
C GLU A 163 -27.33 7.52 15.91
N ILE A 164 -28.22 6.90 15.12
CA ILE A 164 -29.67 7.13 15.24
C ILE A 164 -30.17 6.64 16.60
N TYR A 165 -29.77 5.44 17.02
CA TYR A 165 -30.10 4.88 18.33
C TYR A 165 -29.73 5.84 19.47
N SER A 166 -28.55 6.45 19.39
CA SER A 166 -28.05 7.39 20.39
C SER A 166 -28.91 8.65 20.46
N ASP A 167 -29.26 9.24 19.32
CA ASP A 167 -30.09 10.44 19.28
C ASP A 167 -31.56 10.13 19.68
N VAL A 168 -32.12 8.96 19.35
CA VAL A 168 -33.45 8.54 19.85
C VAL A 168 -33.45 8.40 21.38
N ARG A 169 -32.43 7.78 21.97
CA ARG A 169 -32.32 7.70 23.44
C ARG A 169 -32.14 9.06 24.07
N LEU A 170 -31.45 9.99 23.39
CA LEU A 170 -31.25 11.34 23.87
C LEU A 170 -32.57 12.10 24.01
N VAL A 171 -33.52 11.93 23.08
CA VAL A 171 -34.88 12.50 23.19
C VAL A 171 -35.51 12.15 24.54
N PHE A 172 -35.55 10.86 24.87
CA PHE A 172 -36.17 10.39 26.11
C PHE A 172 -35.36 10.75 27.36
N LYS A 173 -34.02 10.66 27.29
CA LYS A 173 -33.14 11.05 28.41
C LYS A 173 -33.27 12.52 28.75
N ASN A 174 -33.34 13.40 27.75
CA ASN A 174 -33.54 14.83 27.98
C ASN A 174 -34.90 15.09 28.63
N ALA A 175 -35.95 14.45 28.13
CA ALA A 175 -37.28 14.58 28.69
C ALA A 175 -37.33 14.13 30.17
N MET A 176 -36.76 12.96 30.49
CA MET A 176 -36.72 12.47 31.88
C MET A 176 -35.77 13.27 32.78
N LYS A 177 -34.72 13.90 32.22
CA LYS A 177 -33.80 14.76 32.97
C LYS A 177 -34.46 16.08 33.36
N TYR A 178 -35.21 16.67 32.44
CA TYR A 178 -35.84 17.98 32.65
C TYR A 178 -37.13 17.89 33.48
N ASN A 179 -37.91 16.83 33.27
CA ASN A 179 -39.21 16.67 33.92
C ASN A 179 -39.13 15.74 35.14
N ASP A 180 -39.81 16.10 36.23
CA ASP A 180 -39.96 15.25 37.43
C ASP A 180 -40.58 13.88 37.10
N GLU A 181 -40.24 12.84 37.86
CA GLU A 181 -40.70 11.47 37.62
C GLU A 181 -42.22 11.30 37.62
N ARG A 182 -42.95 12.20 38.30
CA ARG A 182 -44.42 12.19 38.35
C ARG A 182 -45.07 12.95 37.19
N HIS A 183 -44.29 13.71 36.43
CA HIS A 183 -44.79 14.50 35.30
C HIS A 183 -45.16 13.58 34.12
N ASP A 184 -46.27 13.86 33.44
CA ASP A 184 -46.76 13.00 32.35
C ASP A 184 -45.71 12.79 31.25
N VAL A 185 -44.98 13.84 30.86
CA VAL A 185 -43.92 13.75 29.84
C VAL A 185 -42.79 12.80 30.27
N HIS A 186 -42.45 12.74 31.56
CA HIS A 186 -41.46 11.81 32.08
C HIS A 186 -41.96 10.37 31.93
N ILE A 187 -43.19 10.10 32.37
CA ILE A 187 -43.82 8.77 32.30
C ILE A 187 -43.94 8.31 30.84
N MET A 188 -44.35 9.20 29.94
CA MET A 188 -44.43 8.98 28.50
C MET A 188 -43.06 8.64 27.90
N ALA A 189 -42.02 9.41 28.25
CA ALA A 189 -40.65 9.18 27.78
C ALA A 189 -40.11 7.83 28.24
N LYS A 190 -40.29 7.49 29.53
CA LYS A 190 -39.87 6.21 30.09
C LYS A 190 -40.54 5.02 29.38
N THR A 191 -41.85 5.10 29.20
CA THR A 191 -42.63 4.03 28.55
C THR A 191 -42.24 3.85 27.08
N LEU A 192 -42.03 4.95 26.35
CA LEU A 192 -41.61 4.87 24.95
C LEU A 192 -40.17 4.39 24.80
N LEU A 193 -39.28 4.78 25.72
CA LEU A 193 -37.90 4.27 25.76
C LEU A 193 -37.88 2.76 25.96
N GLU A 194 -38.67 2.22 26.90
CA GLU A 194 -38.76 0.77 27.13
C GLU A 194 -39.22 0.02 25.86
N LYS A 195 -40.27 0.52 25.19
CA LYS A 195 -40.74 -0.05 23.91
C LYS A 195 -39.71 0.06 22.80
N PHE A 196 -38.95 1.16 22.76
CA PHE A 196 -37.90 1.36 21.77
C PHE A 196 -36.73 0.39 22.00
N GLU A 197 -36.27 0.23 23.24
CA GLU A 197 -35.19 -0.70 23.59
C GLU A 197 -35.59 -2.15 23.29
N GLU A 198 -36.83 -2.56 23.56
CA GLU A 198 -37.35 -3.89 23.18
C GLU A 198 -37.23 -4.15 21.67
N LYS A 199 -37.60 -3.18 20.84
CA LYS A 199 -37.48 -3.28 19.38
C LYS A 199 -36.02 -3.23 18.92
N TRP A 200 -35.20 -2.39 19.56
CA TRP A 200 -33.78 -2.32 19.28
C TRP A 200 -33.09 -3.67 19.54
N LEU A 201 -33.44 -4.37 20.63
CA LEU A 201 -32.90 -5.70 20.92
C LEU A 201 -33.18 -6.73 19.82
N GLN A 202 -34.27 -6.57 19.05
CA GLN A 202 -34.56 -7.44 17.91
C GLN A 202 -33.67 -7.16 16.69
N LEU A 203 -33.20 -5.91 16.54
CA LEU A 203 -32.32 -5.48 15.45
C LEU A 203 -30.83 -5.66 15.82
N LEU A 204 -30.49 -5.54 17.11
CA LEU A 204 -29.13 -5.54 17.63
C LEU A 204 -28.26 -6.72 17.15
N PRO A 205 -28.75 -7.98 17.05
CA PRO A 205 -27.94 -9.07 16.52
C PRO A 205 -27.44 -8.82 15.09
N LYS A 206 -28.30 -8.26 14.22
CA LYS A 206 -27.92 -7.94 12.84
C LYS A 206 -26.92 -6.80 12.75
N VAL A 207 -27.03 -5.82 13.66
CA VAL A 207 -26.07 -4.72 13.77
C VAL A 207 -24.71 -5.24 14.21
N ALA A 208 -24.68 -6.08 15.25
CA ALA A 208 -23.45 -6.68 15.75
C ALA A 208 -22.79 -7.60 14.72
N GLU A 209 -23.58 -8.36 13.96
CA GLU A 209 -23.08 -9.17 12.85
C GLU A 209 -22.43 -8.30 11.77
N GLU A 210 -23.08 -7.20 11.34
CA GLU A 210 -22.50 -6.31 10.34
C GLU A 210 -21.22 -5.62 10.83
N GLU A 211 -21.18 -5.19 12.10
CA GLU A 211 -19.98 -4.61 12.71
C GLU A 211 -18.82 -5.59 12.75
N LYS A 212 -19.08 -6.84 13.18
CA LYS A 212 -18.09 -7.90 13.16
C LYS A 212 -17.56 -8.12 11.73
N ARG A 213 -18.46 -8.14 10.76
CA ARG A 213 -18.14 -8.36 9.35
C ARG A 213 -17.26 -7.25 8.78
N GLN A 214 -17.52 -5.99 9.15
CA GLN A 214 -16.68 -4.85 8.76
C GLN A 214 -15.27 -4.97 9.33
N VAL A 215 -15.13 -5.34 10.61
CA VAL A 215 -13.83 -5.58 11.23
C VAL A 215 -13.06 -6.71 10.54
N GLU A 216 -13.74 -7.81 10.20
CA GLU A 216 -13.12 -8.92 9.46
C GLU A 216 -12.73 -8.53 8.03
N GLU A 217 -13.56 -7.76 7.33
CA GLU A 217 -13.29 -7.23 5.98
C GLU A 217 -12.11 -6.25 5.97
N GLU A 218 -12.00 -5.40 6.99
CA GLU A 218 -10.89 -4.44 7.19
C GLU A 218 -9.59 -5.15 7.55
N ALA A 219 -9.61 -6.08 8.51
CA ALA A 219 -8.44 -6.88 8.88
C ALA A 219 -7.90 -7.69 7.69
N LYS A 220 -8.80 -8.26 6.88
CA LYS A 220 -8.42 -8.94 5.65
C LYS A 220 -7.78 -7.97 4.64
N ALA A 221 -8.36 -6.77 4.47
CA ALA A 221 -7.79 -5.77 3.57
C ALA A 221 -6.38 -5.34 4.01
N GLU A 222 -6.17 -5.15 5.30
CA GLU A 222 -4.85 -4.81 5.86
C GLU A 222 -3.84 -5.94 5.63
N LEU A 223 -4.26 -7.20 5.83
CA LEU A 223 -3.43 -8.36 5.55
C LEU A 223 -3.06 -8.46 4.07
N ASP A 224 -4.02 -8.26 3.16
CA ASP A 224 -3.79 -8.28 1.72
C ASP A 224 -2.79 -7.18 1.29
N VAL A 225 -2.83 -6.00 1.92
CA VAL A 225 -1.85 -4.92 1.70
C VAL A 225 -0.46 -5.33 2.18
N LYS A 226 -0.35 -5.93 3.37
CA LYS A 226 0.94 -6.42 3.90
C LYS A 226 1.55 -7.50 2.99
N LEU A 227 0.75 -8.47 2.56
CA LEU A 227 1.20 -9.51 1.62
C LEU A 227 1.64 -8.92 0.27
N ALA A 228 0.94 -7.90 -0.23
CA ALA A 228 1.34 -7.21 -1.45
C ALA A 228 2.67 -6.46 -1.29
N GLN A 229 2.88 -5.78 -0.17
CA GLN A 229 4.16 -5.13 0.16
C GLN A 229 5.29 -6.15 0.25
N GLU A 230 5.09 -7.24 1.00
CA GLU A 230 6.08 -8.32 1.12
C GLU A 230 6.44 -8.92 -0.24
N ALA A 231 5.44 -9.17 -1.11
CA ALA A 231 5.68 -9.65 -2.46
C ALA A 231 6.50 -8.66 -3.33
N VAL A 232 6.31 -7.35 -3.15
CA VAL A 232 7.12 -6.33 -3.82
C VAL A 232 8.57 -6.39 -3.34
N HIS A 233 8.81 -6.44 -2.04
CA HIS A 233 10.16 -6.51 -1.47
C HIS A 233 10.86 -7.84 -1.79
N ALA A 234 10.15 -8.97 -1.80
CA ALA A 234 10.69 -10.27 -2.20
C ALA A 234 11.11 -10.29 -3.68
N ASN A 235 10.33 -9.66 -4.57
CA ASN A 235 10.72 -9.52 -5.98
C ASN A 235 11.95 -8.62 -6.13
N MET A 236 12.02 -7.53 -5.36
CA MET A 236 13.19 -6.65 -5.35
C MET A 236 14.45 -7.39 -4.89
N ALA A 237 14.37 -8.18 -3.82
CA ALA A 237 15.48 -9.02 -3.35
C ALA A 237 15.95 -10.02 -4.41
N LYS A 238 15.02 -10.63 -5.15
CA LYS A 238 15.34 -11.54 -6.25
C LYS A 238 16.03 -10.82 -7.42
N GLU A 239 15.56 -9.63 -7.79
CA GLU A 239 16.20 -8.82 -8.83
C GLU A 239 17.62 -8.40 -8.43
N LEU A 240 17.83 -8.01 -7.18
CA LEU A 240 19.15 -7.70 -6.63
C LEU A 240 20.10 -8.90 -6.70
N SER A 241 19.62 -10.10 -6.35
CA SER A 241 20.43 -11.31 -6.46
C SER A 241 20.86 -11.62 -7.90
N ASN A 242 20.00 -11.34 -8.89
CA ASN A 242 20.35 -11.55 -10.30
C ASN A 242 21.38 -10.51 -10.77
N GLU A 243 21.19 -9.23 -10.43
CA GLU A 243 22.14 -8.17 -10.80
C GLU A 243 23.52 -8.38 -10.16
N LEU A 244 23.57 -8.89 -8.93
CA LEU A 244 24.83 -9.25 -8.27
C LEU A 244 25.58 -10.35 -9.05
N CYS A 245 24.85 -11.37 -9.52
CA CYS A 245 25.42 -12.44 -10.35
C CYS A 245 25.98 -11.89 -11.68
N ASP A 246 25.31 -10.89 -12.27
CA ASP A 246 25.79 -10.23 -13.48
C ASP A 246 27.08 -9.44 -13.22
N VAL A 247 27.15 -8.70 -12.11
CA VAL A 247 28.37 -7.98 -11.69
C VAL A 247 29.53 -8.95 -11.47
N ASP A 248 29.30 -10.08 -10.81
CA ASP A 248 30.31 -11.13 -10.61
C ASP A 248 30.86 -11.65 -11.95
N LEU A 249 29.98 -11.84 -12.94
CA LEU A 249 30.40 -12.25 -14.28
C LEU A 249 31.22 -11.17 -15.00
N GLN A 250 30.89 -9.89 -14.82
CA GLN A 250 31.69 -8.78 -15.38
C GLN A 250 33.06 -8.69 -14.72
N LEU A 251 33.14 -8.86 -13.40
CA LEU A 251 34.40 -8.88 -12.65
C LEU A 251 35.31 -10.03 -13.12
N GLU A 252 34.77 -11.22 -13.34
CA GLU A 252 35.58 -12.34 -13.83
C GLU A 252 36.07 -12.09 -15.27
N LYS A 253 35.25 -11.51 -16.15
CA LYS A 253 35.69 -11.10 -17.49
C LYS A 253 36.83 -10.07 -17.43
N LEU A 254 36.67 -9.03 -16.62
CA LEU A 254 37.68 -7.99 -16.41
C LEU A 254 38.98 -8.61 -15.89
N ARG A 255 38.89 -9.51 -14.91
CA ARG A 255 40.03 -10.26 -14.38
C ARG A 255 40.76 -11.05 -15.47
N GLN A 256 40.04 -11.76 -16.34
CA GLN A 256 40.65 -12.48 -17.45
C GLN A 256 41.35 -11.56 -18.45
N ILE A 257 40.74 -10.41 -18.78
CA ILE A 257 41.35 -9.39 -19.66
C ILE A 257 42.67 -8.89 -19.06
N VAL A 258 42.67 -8.52 -17.77
CA VAL A 258 43.87 -8.06 -17.06
C VAL A 258 44.95 -9.14 -17.05
N ILE A 259 44.61 -10.39 -16.70
CA ILE A 259 45.56 -11.51 -16.71
C ILE A 259 46.18 -11.69 -18.10
N GLN A 260 45.37 -11.65 -19.15
CA GLN A 260 45.82 -11.83 -20.53
C GLN A 260 46.74 -10.68 -20.98
N LYS A 261 46.39 -9.42 -20.65
CA LYS A 261 47.24 -8.26 -20.89
C LYS A 261 48.57 -8.36 -20.14
N CYS A 262 48.56 -8.75 -18.86
CA CYS A 262 49.80 -8.98 -18.09
C CYS A 262 50.68 -10.07 -18.72
N ARG A 263 50.09 -11.16 -19.23
CA ARG A 263 50.81 -12.22 -19.96
C ARG A 263 51.42 -11.70 -21.26
N TYR A 264 50.65 -10.93 -22.04
CA TYR A 264 51.12 -10.31 -23.27
C TYR A 264 52.30 -9.37 -23.03
N GLU A 265 52.19 -8.47 -22.05
CA GLU A 265 53.27 -7.53 -21.69
C GLU A 265 54.53 -8.26 -21.21
N LYS A 266 54.36 -9.31 -20.39
CA LYS A 266 55.47 -10.17 -19.98
C LYS A 266 56.19 -10.81 -21.16
N CYS A 267 55.44 -11.30 -22.17
CA CYS A 267 56.00 -11.84 -23.41
C CYS A 267 56.68 -10.76 -24.27
N ARG A 268 56.06 -9.57 -24.38
CA ARG A 268 56.58 -8.42 -25.12
C ARG A 268 57.91 -7.94 -24.54
N LEU A 269 58.00 -7.78 -23.22
CA LEU A 269 59.22 -7.39 -22.50
C LEU A 269 60.32 -8.43 -22.65
N LYS A 270 60.02 -9.74 -22.57
CA LYS A 270 61.00 -10.81 -22.85
C LYS A 270 61.58 -10.71 -24.27
N ARG A 271 60.73 -10.46 -25.29
CA ARG A 271 61.19 -10.26 -26.68
C ARG A 271 62.11 -9.04 -26.83
N LYS A 272 61.76 -7.90 -26.21
CA LYS A 272 62.61 -6.69 -26.20
C LYS A 272 63.96 -6.94 -25.50
N ARG A 273 63.98 -7.69 -24.40
CA ARG A 273 65.21 -8.04 -23.67
C ARG A 273 66.13 -8.95 -24.49
N ASN A 274 65.56 -9.95 -25.17
CA ASN A 274 66.30 -10.84 -26.08
C ASN A 274 66.86 -10.10 -27.30
N LEU A 275 66.15 -9.09 -27.82
CA LEU A 275 66.64 -8.18 -28.87
C LEU A 275 67.78 -7.26 -28.38
N GLY A 276 67.75 -6.86 -27.10
CA GLY A 276 68.80 -6.06 -26.46
C GLY A 276 70.11 -6.83 -26.20
N GLN A 277 70.07 -8.16 -26.15
CA GLN A 277 71.25 -9.01 -25.92
C GLN A 277 71.97 -9.44 -27.22
N LEU A 278 71.40 -9.15 -28.40
CA LEU A 278 72.05 -9.42 -29.69
C LEU A 278 73.19 -8.42 -29.98
N SER A 279 74.30 -8.89 -30.55
CA SER A 279 75.42 -8.06 -31.03
C SER A 279 74.92 -6.94 -31.99
N PRO A 280 75.54 -5.73 -31.99
CA PRO A 280 75.13 -4.60 -32.83
C PRO A 280 74.95 -4.93 -34.32
N ASP A 281 75.75 -5.85 -34.86
CA ASP A 281 75.65 -6.31 -36.25
C ASP A 281 74.45 -7.22 -36.53
N CYS A 282 74.05 -8.04 -35.55
CA CYS A 282 72.86 -8.89 -35.67
C CYS A 282 71.58 -8.06 -35.60
N ARG A 283 71.57 -6.98 -34.81
CA ARG A 283 70.43 -6.03 -34.77
C ARG A 283 70.21 -5.32 -36.10
N ARG A 284 71.29 -4.89 -36.75
CA ARG A 284 71.24 -4.17 -38.04
C ARG A 284 70.69 -5.03 -39.18
N LYS A 285 70.99 -6.35 -39.20
CA LYS A 285 70.50 -7.27 -40.23
C LYS A 285 69.01 -7.63 -40.11
N ILE A 286 68.42 -7.53 -38.92
CA ILE A 286 67.01 -7.85 -38.68
C ILE A 286 66.10 -6.65 -39.04
N LEU A 287 66.55 -5.41 -38.80
CA LEU A 287 65.79 -4.19 -39.09
C LEU A 287 65.70 -3.83 -40.58
N VAL A 288 66.57 -4.40 -41.43
CA VAL A 288 66.60 -4.18 -42.89
C VAL A 288 65.73 -5.21 -43.64
N ARG A 289 65.11 -6.17 -42.93
CA ARG A 289 64.25 -7.22 -43.50
C ARG A 289 62.77 -7.10 -43.13
N LEU A 290 62.39 -6.04 -42.42
CA LEU A 290 61.01 -5.56 -42.27
C LEU A 290 60.83 -4.35 -43.19
#